data_AF-A0A0F8YJN7-F1
#
_entry.id   AF-A0A0F8YJN7-F1
#
_cell.length_a   1.000
_cell.length_b   1.000
_cell.length_c   1.000
_cell.angle_alpha   90.00
_cell.angle_beta   90.00
_cell.angle_gamma   90.00
#
_symmetry.space_group_name_H-M   'P 1'
#
loop_
_entity.id
_entity.type
_entity.pdbx_description
1 polymer ?
#
loop_
_entity_poly.entity_id
_entity_poly.type
_entity_poly.pdbx_seq_one_letter_code
_entity_poly.pdbx_strand_id
1 'polypeptide(L)'
;MSRRKIKLSASAIGELKACPYRYYAKYILGIRKEEDTDAQRIGTNWHEILDVATRKPGSVCVPCGNLGKPDPDCPLCVGTGFLPDDSMTAVMRVLNKAYASIPSGMDQEKVNIERTILLYSLTGYNWDY
;
A
#
# COMPACT_ATOMS: atom_id res chain seq x y z
N MET A 1 16.53 5.25 -30.20
CA MET A 1 15.54 4.67 -29.27
C MET A 1 16.21 4.36 -27.94
N SER A 2 15.81 5.01 -26.85
CA SER A 2 16.30 4.70 -25.51
C SER A 2 15.88 3.28 -25.11
N ARG A 3 16.80 2.43 -24.65
CA ARG A 3 16.48 1.08 -24.18
C ARG A 3 15.69 1.19 -22.87
N ARG A 4 14.38 0.90 -22.91
CA ARG A 4 13.55 0.83 -21.70
C ARG A 4 14.08 -0.28 -20.80
N LYS A 5 14.47 0.06 -19.56
CA LYS A 5 14.87 -0.94 -18.56
C LYS A 5 13.65 -1.81 -18.21
N ILE A 6 13.73 -3.10 -18.50
CA ILE A 6 12.72 -4.07 -18.11
C ILE A 6 12.97 -4.44 -16.65
N LYS A 7 11.98 -4.18 -15.78
CA LYS A 7 12.01 -4.63 -14.39
C LYS A 7 11.35 -6.01 -14.31
N LEU A 8 12.08 -6.99 -13.78
CA LEU A 8 11.58 -8.34 -13.58
C LEU A 8 10.97 -8.48 -12.19
N SER A 9 9.85 -9.18 -12.10
CA SER A 9 9.21 -9.61 -10.86
C SER A 9 8.83 -11.09 -10.97
N ALA A 10 8.51 -11.74 -9.85
CA ALA A 10 8.03 -13.12 -9.86
C ALA A 10 6.79 -13.26 -10.76
N SER A 11 5.86 -12.31 -10.71
CA SER A 11 4.70 -12.26 -11.61
C SER A 11 5.12 -12.09 -13.07
N ALA A 12 6.13 -11.28 -13.38
CA ALA A 12 6.62 -11.11 -14.74
C ALA A 12 7.23 -12.40 -15.31
N ILE A 13 7.99 -13.14 -14.49
CA ILE A 13 8.55 -14.44 -14.86
C ILE A 13 7.44 -15.48 -15.04
N GLY A 14 6.43 -15.49 -14.15
CA GLY A 14 5.27 -16.37 -14.28
C GLY A 14 4.51 -16.15 -15.59
N GLU A 15 4.32 -14.89 -15.98
CA GLU A 15 3.70 -14.49 -17.24
C GLU A 15 4.51 -14.94 -18.45
N LEU A 16 5.85 -14.79 -18.40
CA LEU A 16 6.76 -15.24 -19.45
C LEU A 16 6.75 -16.77 -19.60
N LYS A 17 6.77 -17.51 -18.48
CA LYS A 17 6.70 -18.97 -18.46
C LYS A 17 5.36 -19.50 -18.99
N ALA A 18 4.27 -18.80 -18.70
CA ALA A 18 2.95 -19.17 -19.18
C ALA A 18 2.80 -18.89 -20.69
N CYS A 19 3.20 -17.70 -21.15
CA CYS A 19 3.14 -17.33 -22.56
C CYS A 19 4.00 -16.08 -22.84
N PRO A 20 5.03 -16.16 -23.71
CA PRO A 20 5.85 -15.01 -24.07
C PRO A 20 5.05 -13.82 -24.65
N TYR A 21 3.97 -14.09 -25.37
CA TYR A 21 3.10 -13.05 -25.89
C TYR A 21 2.32 -12.32 -24.79
N ARG A 22 1.89 -13.04 -23.75
CA ARG A 22 1.22 -12.44 -22.57
C ARG A 22 2.18 -11.52 -21.81
N TYR A 23 3.44 -11.94 -21.67
CA TYR A 23 4.50 -11.09 -21.13
C TYR A 23 4.73 -9.84 -21.98
N TYR A 24 4.83 -10.01 -23.32
CA TYR A 24 5.01 -8.90 -24.25
C TYR A 24 3.86 -7.89 -24.17
N ALA A 25 2.62 -8.36 -24.24
CA ALA A 25 1.44 -7.49 -24.12
C ALA A 25 1.43 -6.70 -22.80
N LYS A 26 1.68 -7.36 -21.66
CA LYS A 26 1.58 -6.74 -20.32
C LYS A 26 2.76 -5.84 -19.96
N TYR A 27 3.99 -6.29 -20.19
CA TYR A 27 5.20 -5.60 -19.71
C TYR A 27 5.90 -4.76 -20.77
N ILE A 28 5.66 -5.03 -22.06
CA ILE A 28 6.23 -4.25 -23.16
C ILE A 28 5.21 -3.25 -23.71
N LEU A 29 4.00 -3.73 -24.08
CA LEU A 29 2.95 -2.88 -24.63
C LEU A 29 2.08 -2.19 -23.56
N GLY A 30 2.07 -2.69 -22.32
CA GLY A 30 1.26 -2.12 -21.23
C GLY A 30 -0.23 -2.50 -21.30
N ILE A 31 -0.60 -3.47 -22.12
CA ILE A 31 -1.97 -3.95 -22.26
C ILE A 31 -2.28 -4.87 -21.08
N ARG A 32 -3.28 -4.52 -20.29
CA ARG A 32 -3.74 -5.31 -19.14
C ARG A 32 -5.16 -5.81 -19.37
N LYS A 33 -5.44 -6.99 -18.84
CA LYS A 33 -6.82 -7.44 -18.71
C LYS A 33 -7.53 -6.55 -17.70
N GLU A 34 -8.79 -6.29 -17.98
CA GLU A 34 -9.70 -5.79 -16.96
C GLU A 34 -9.95 -6.94 -15.99
N GLU A 35 -9.50 -6.77 -14.75
CA GLU A 35 -9.61 -7.73 -13.66
C GLU A 35 -10.15 -6.99 -12.44
N ASP A 36 -10.90 -7.68 -11.60
CA ASP A 36 -11.25 -7.17 -10.29
C ASP A 36 -9.97 -7.03 -9.45
N THR A 37 -9.67 -5.80 -9.04
CA THR A 37 -8.46 -5.46 -8.28
C THR A 37 -8.74 -5.21 -6.80
N ASP A 38 -9.98 -5.45 -6.35
CA ASP A 38 -10.42 -5.16 -4.99
C ASP A 38 -9.63 -5.98 -3.96
N ALA A 39 -9.48 -7.29 -4.19
CA ALA A 39 -8.68 -8.15 -3.30
C ALA A 39 -7.22 -7.70 -3.22
N GLN A 40 -6.64 -7.26 -4.35
CA GLN A 40 -5.26 -6.77 -4.38
C GLN A 40 -5.12 -5.43 -3.64
N ARG A 41 -6.10 -4.52 -3.79
CA ARG A 41 -6.17 -3.26 -3.04
C ARG A 41 -6.24 -3.52 -1.54
N ILE A 42 -7.20 -4.33 -1.09
CA ILE A 42 -7.42 -4.63 0.33
C ILE A 42 -6.17 -5.29 0.92
N GLY A 43 -5.58 -6.27 0.22
CA GLY A 43 -4.35 -6.92 0.67
C GLY A 43 -3.15 -5.98 0.75
N THR A 44 -3.01 -5.06 -0.21
CA THR A 44 -1.94 -4.05 -0.20
C THR A 44 -2.10 -3.11 1.00
N ASN A 45 -3.32 -2.63 1.24
CA ASN A 45 -3.63 -1.77 2.38
C ASN A 45 -3.40 -2.50 3.72
N TRP A 46 -3.78 -3.78 3.81
CA TRP A 46 -3.53 -4.62 4.99
C TRP A 46 -2.04 -4.72 5.32
N HIS A 47 -1.20 -5.03 4.32
CA HIS A 47 0.24 -5.11 4.53
C HIS A 47 0.85 -3.77 4.95
N GLU A 48 0.37 -2.67 4.35
CA GLU A 48 0.86 -1.34 4.71
C GLU A 48 0.54 -0.98 6.16
N ILE A 49 -0.69 -1.22 6.63
CA ILE A 49 -1.06 -0.91 8.01
C ILE A 49 -0.37 -1.83 9.03
N LEU A 50 -0.15 -3.09 8.67
CA LEU A 50 0.58 -4.04 9.50
C LEU A 50 2.05 -3.63 9.66
N ASP A 51 2.68 -3.20 8.56
CA ASP A 51 4.04 -2.66 8.56
C ASP A 51 4.15 -1.38 9.42
N VAL A 52 3.07 -0.62 9.56
CA VAL A 52 3.05 0.59 10.40
C VAL A 52 2.86 0.23 11.87
N ALA A 53 1.92 -0.67 12.17
CA ALA A 53 1.64 -1.10 13.54
C ALA A 53 2.82 -1.82 14.21
N THR A 54 3.60 -2.57 13.44
CA THR A 54 4.75 -3.35 13.93
C THR A 54 6.03 -2.52 14.09
N ARG A 55 6.04 -1.26 13.66
CA ARG A 55 7.20 -0.37 13.84
C ARG A 55 7.35 0.05 15.30
N LYS A 56 8.61 0.19 15.73
CA LYS A 56 8.93 0.70 17.06
C LYS A 56 8.42 2.15 17.22
N PRO A 57 7.60 2.44 18.23
CA PRO A 57 7.18 3.81 18.54
C PRO A 57 8.36 4.74 18.81
N GLY A 58 8.24 6.01 18.44
CA GLY A 58 9.31 7.01 18.58
C GLY A 58 10.52 6.79 17.67
N SER A 59 10.52 5.78 16.80
CA SER A 59 11.61 5.56 15.84
C SER A 59 11.57 6.57 14.69
N VAL A 60 12.70 6.69 13.97
CA VAL A 60 12.81 7.58 12.81
C VAL A 60 11.85 7.12 11.72
N CYS A 61 11.07 8.06 11.19
CA CYS A 61 10.20 7.80 10.04
C CYS A 61 11.06 7.48 8.81
N VAL A 62 11.06 6.22 8.36
CA VAL A 62 11.93 5.75 7.26
C VAL A 62 11.75 6.55 5.96
N PRO A 63 10.52 6.84 5.48
CA PRO A 63 10.34 7.69 4.29
C PRO A 63 10.99 9.07 4.42
N CYS A 64 10.82 9.73 5.56
CA CYS A 64 11.36 11.07 5.79
C CYS A 64 12.86 11.06 6.12
N GLY A 65 13.35 10.04 6.80
CA GLY A 65 14.77 9.86 7.11
C GLY A 65 15.61 9.69 5.85
N ASN A 66 15.09 8.96 4.86
CA ASN A 66 15.75 8.77 3.56
C ASN A 66 15.82 10.05 2.72
N LEU A 67 14.85 10.96 2.88
CA LEU A 67 14.78 12.25 2.18
C LEU A 67 15.57 13.36 2.89
N GLY A 68 16.01 13.12 4.14
CA GLY A 68 16.73 14.10 4.96
C GLY A 68 15.89 15.33 5.37
N LYS A 69 14.60 15.36 5.02
CA LYS A 69 13.65 16.43 5.36
C LYS A 69 12.30 15.80 5.72
N PRO A 70 11.72 16.15 6.88
CA PRO A 70 10.40 15.68 7.23
C PRO A 70 9.35 16.37 6.37
N ASP A 71 8.48 15.56 5.76
CA ASP A 71 7.36 16.01 4.94
C ASP A 71 6.14 16.28 5.85
N PRO A 72 5.55 17.49 5.82
CA PRO A 72 4.33 17.80 6.57
C PRO A 72 3.17 16.85 6.27
N ASP A 73 3.06 16.37 5.02
CA ASP A 73 1.96 15.52 4.54
C ASP A 73 2.26 14.02 4.69
N CYS A 74 3.32 13.67 5.41
CA CYS A 74 3.66 12.29 5.72
C CYS A 74 2.64 11.71 6.72
N PRO A 75 1.89 10.65 6.37
CA PRO A 75 0.90 10.07 7.26
C PRO A 75 1.53 9.42 8.52
N LEU A 76 2.83 9.11 8.46
CA LEU A 76 3.54 8.44 9.55
C LEU A 76 4.03 9.41 10.63
N CYS A 77 4.57 10.58 10.25
CA CYS A 77 5.23 11.49 11.19
C CYS A 77 4.67 12.91 11.19
N VAL A 78 3.88 13.32 10.19
CA VAL A 78 3.26 14.66 10.11
C VAL A 78 4.31 15.77 10.32
N GLY A 79 5.41 15.74 9.57
CA GLY A 79 6.46 16.73 9.66
C GLY A 79 7.38 16.65 10.89
N THR A 80 7.16 15.74 11.84
CA THR A 80 8.04 15.62 13.02
C THR A 80 9.32 14.83 12.75
N GLY A 81 9.32 13.98 11.72
CA GLY A 81 10.43 13.07 11.43
C GLY A 81 10.47 11.78 12.28
N PHE A 82 9.62 11.68 13.30
CA PHE A 82 9.52 10.53 14.20
C PHE A 82 8.12 9.90 14.14
N LEU A 83 8.03 8.60 14.39
CA LEU A 83 6.75 7.93 14.54
C LEU A 83 6.09 8.31 15.87
N PRO A 84 4.75 8.40 15.93
CA PRO A 84 4.04 8.63 17.18
C PRO A 84 4.26 7.50 18.18
N ASP A 85 4.07 7.80 19.46
CA ASP A 85 4.14 6.81 20.54
C ASP A 85 3.02 5.78 20.43
N ASP A 86 1.84 6.20 19.96
CA ASP A 86 0.74 5.32 19.60
C ASP A 86 0.79 4.99 18.10
N SER A 87 1.09 3.73 17.76
CA SER A 87 1.15 3.26 16.39
C SER A 87 -0.22 3.29 15.69
N MET A 88 -1.33 3.16 16.44
CA MET A 88 -2.68 3.20 15.87
C MET A 88 -3.03 4.58 15.31
N THR A 89 -2.48 5.65 15.91
CA THR A 89 -2.59 7.00 15.36
C THR A 89 -1.98 7.09 13.95
N ALA A 90 -0.82 6.47 13.70
CA ALA A 90 -0.21 6.43 12.37
C ALA A 90 -1.01 5.53 11.41
N VAL A 91 -1.49 4.37 11.87
CA VAL A 91 -2.35 3.47 11.09
C VAL A 91 -3.58 4.20 10.56
N MET A 92 -4.30 4.91 11.43
CA MET A 92 -5.51 5.64 11.04
C MET A 92 -5.21 6.69 9.96
N ARG A 93 -4.08 7.41 10.07
CA ARG A 93 -3.66 8.39 9.06
C ARG A 93 -3.37 7.73 7.71
N VAL A 94 -2.70 6.58 7.72
CA VAL A 94 -2.41 5.81 6.50
C VAL A 94 -3.70 5.31 5.85
N LEU A 95 -4.63 4.73 6.62
CA LEU A 95 -5.93 4.30 6.11
C LEU A 95 -6.75 5.46 5.55
N ASN A 96 -6.81 6.58 6.26
CA ASN A 96 -7.54 7.75 5.79
C ASN A 96 -6.93 8.32 4.50
N LYS A 97 -5.60 8.27 4.35
CA LYS A 97 -4.93 8.66 3.11
C LYS A 97 -5.24 7.69 1.96
N ALA A 98 -5.21 6.39 2.20
CA ALA A 98 -5.50 5.36 1.20
C ALA A 98 -6.95 5.44 0.68
N TYR A 99 -7.88 5.81 1.55
CA TYR A 99 -9.31 5.93 1.23
C TYR A 99 -9.79 7.39 1.07
N ALA A 100 -8.88 8.34 0.87
CA ALA A 100 -9.23 9.75 0.65
C ALA A 100 -9.96 9.98 -0.68
N SER A 101 -9.70 9.13 -1.68
CA SER A 101 -10.39 9.11 -2.97
C SER A 101 -11.15 7.80 -3.12
N ILE A 102 -12.41 7.88 -3.53
CA ILE A 102 -13.24 6.69 -3.80
C ILE A 102 -12.72 6.02 -5.08
N PRO A 103 -12.31 4.74 -5.03
CA PRO A 103 -11.92 4.01 -6.24
C PRO A 103 -13.10 3.86 -7.22
N SER A 104 -12.79 3.82 -8.51
CA SER A 104 -13.80 3.67 -9.57
C SER A 104 -14.68 2.44 -9.34
N GLY A 105 -16.01 2.61 -9.38
CA GLY A 105 -16.98 1.52 -9.21
C GLY A 105 -17.39 1.23 -7.77
N MET A 106 -16.90 1.99 -6.79
CA MET A 106 -17.37 1.93 -5.40
C MET A 106 -18.19 3.14 -4.98
N ASP A 107 -19.02 2.92 -3.96
CA ASP A 107 -19.71 3.97 -3.22
C ASP A 107 -18.97 4.24 -1.89
N GLN A 108 -19.38 5.33 -1.23
CA GLN A 108 -18.79 5.74 0.04
C GLN A 108 -19.03 4.72 1.17
N GLU A 109 -20.15 3.99 1.11
CA GLU A 109 -20.52 3.00 2.12
C GLU A 109 -19.55 1.81 2.09
N LYS A 110 -19.31 1.23 0.91
CA LYS A 110 -18.35 0.15 0.69
C LYS A 110 -16.94 0.54 1.13
N VAL A 111 -16.50 1.74 0.79
CA VAL A 111 -15.20 2.27 1.23
C VAL A 111 -15.11 2.31 2.76
N ASN A 112 -16.16 2.78 3.42
CA ASN A 112 -16.21 2.82 4.88
C ASN A 112 -16.22 1.42 5.49
N ILE A 113 -16.95 0.47 4.89
CA ILE A 113 -16.98 -0.94 5.31
C ILE A 113 -15.58 -1.55 5.19
N GLU A 114 -14.91 -1.41 4.05
CA GLU A 114 -13.55 -1.91 3.85
C GLU A 114 -12.57 -1.33 4.88
N ARG A 115 -12.61 -0.01 5.09
CA ARG A 115 -11.74 0.66 6.07
C ARG A 115 -11.99 0.14 7.48
N THR A 116 -13.25 -0.07 7.85
CA THR A 116 -13.64 -0.64 9.15
C THR A 116 -13.14 -2.07 9.28
N ILE A 117 -13.33 -2.92 8.27
CA ILE A 117 -12.83 -4.30 8.27
C ILE A 117 -11.33 -4.31 8.53
N LEU A 118 -10.55 -3.53 7.79
CA LEU A 118 -9.10 -3.47 7.94
C LEU A 118 -8.66 -3.03 9.35
N LEU A 119 -9.31 -2.00 9.90
CA LEU A 119 -9.02 -1.50 11.23
C LEU A 119 -9.32 -2.55 12.30
N TYR A 120 -10.51 -3.17 12.22
CA TYR A 120 -10.92 -4.21 13.18
C TYR A 120 -10.05 -5.47 13.09
N SER A 121 -9.69 -5.89 11.88
CA SER A 121 -8.74 -6.98 11.66
C SER A 121 -7.39 -6.70 12.31
N LEU A 122 -6.89 -5.47 12.23
CA LEU A 122 -5.61 -5.11 12.84
C LEU A 122 -5.69 -5.09 14.35
N THR A 123 -6.77 -4.56 14.94
CA THR A 123 -6.97 -4.65 16.39
C THR A 123 -7.09 -6.09 16.87
N GLY A 124 -7.77 -6.96 16.12
CA GLY A 124 -7.82 -8.39 16.42
C GLY A 124 -6.45 -9.05 16.34
N TYR A 125 -5.66 -8.71 15.32
CA TYR A 125 -4.29 -9.20 15.18
C TYR A 125 -3.39 -8.79 16.35
N ASN A 126 -3.40 -7.50 16.72
CA ASN A 126 -2.61 -6.98 17.85
C ASN A 126 -3.10 -7.48 19.22
N TRP A 127 -4.31 -8.03 19.31
CA TRP A 127 -4.80 -8.66 20.53
C TRP A 127 -4.27 -10.08 20.69
N ASP A 128 -4.15 -10.82 19.58
CA ASP A 128 -3.72 -12.22 19.56
C ASP A 128 -2.19 -12.38 19.60
N TYR A 129 -1.46 -11.41 19.03
CA TYR A 129 0.01 -11.39 18.92
C TYR A 129 0.65 -10.24 19.71
#